data_AF-A0A377J3Q1-F1
#
_entry.id   AF-A0A377J3Q1-F1
#
_cell.length_a   1.000
_cell.length_b   1.000
_cell.length_c   1.000
_cell.angle_alpha   90.00
_cell.angle_beta   90.00
_cell.angle_gamma   90.00
#
_symmetry.space_group_name_H-M   'P 1'
#
loop_
_entity.id
_entity.type
_entity.pdbx_description
1 polymer ?
#
loop_
_entity_poly.entity_id
_entity_poly.type
_entity_poly.pdbx_seq_one_letter_code
_entity_poly.pdbx_strand_id
1 'polypeptide(L)'
;MATSSKQLNAAQIFHSNNLAKASKISSTQILLNLEKGEFNPQEAWFIEDDEGQEYVVMPQNILKHIIGIIRTAHEEKLYLELSRDISQNIPIDFDDVMAVALENIESKRLPDGSLPKINTKSLVKTIKKQYPNLFLTLPERFLSKGMR
;
A
#
# COMPACT_ATOMS: atom_id res chain seq x y z
N MET A 1 -20.13 -19.15 27.69
CA MET A 1 -20.37 -19.44 26.26
C MET A 1 -19.28 -18.74 25.48
N ALA A 2 -18.28 -19.49 25.01
CA ALA A 2 -17.12 -18.94 24.31
C ALA A 2 -17.49 -18.68 22.85
N THR A 3 -17.35 -17.44 22.41
CA THR A 3 -17.43 -17.01 21.01
C THR A 3 -16.23 -17.58 20.26
N SER A 4 -16.44 -18.68 19.53
CA SER A 4 -15.46 -19.17 18.56
C SER A 4 -15.48 -18.24 17.35
N SER A 5 -14.44 -17.42 17.25
CA SER A 5 -14.13 -16.61 16.08
C SER A 5 -13.92 -17.55 14.88
N LYS A 6 -14.89 -17.61 13.97
CA LYS A 6 -14.72 -18.26 12.66
C LYS A 6 -13.52 -17.63 11.97
N GLN A 7 -12.39 -18.34 11.94
CA GLN A 7 -11.30 -18.05 11.01
C GLN A 7 -11.89 -18.13 9.60
N LEU A 8 -11.89 -17.01 8.88
CA LEU A 8 -12.23 -17.00 7.47
C LEU A 8 -11.08 -17.70 6.73
N ASN A 9 -11.34 -18.90 6.17
CA ASN A 9 -10.38 -19.57 5.30
C ASN A 9 -10.01 -18.67 4.12
N ALA A 10 -8.73 -18.65 3.75
CA ALA A 10 -8.26 -17.86 2.62
C ALA A 10 -9.08 -18.17 1.35
N ALA A 11 -9.47 -19.43 1.12
CA ALA A 11 -10.32 -19.85 0.01
C ALA A 11 -11.67 -19.11 -0.09
N GLN A 12 -12.27 -18.71 1.05
CA GLN A 12 -13.54 -17.97 1.07
C GLN A 12 -13.36 -16.51 0.67
N ILE A 13 -12.22 -15.90 1.02
CA ILE A 13 -11.89 -14.52 0.65
C ILE A 13 -11.68 -14.42 -0.86
N PHE A 14 -11.07 -15.43 -1.46
CA PHE A 14 -10.73 -15.45 -2.89
C PHE A 14 -11.79 -16.10 -3.79
N HIS A 15 -12.92 -16.56 -3.24
CA HIS A 15 -13.97 -17.32 -3.97
C HIS A 15 -13.36 -18.37 -4.92
N SER A 16 -12.30 -19.03 -4.49
CA SER A 16 -11.45 -19.77 -5.40
C SER A 16 -12.02 -21.16 -5.66
N ASN A 17 -12.12 -21.52 -6.94
CA ASN A 17 -12.46 -22.86 -7.38
C ASN A 17 -11.24 -23.80 -7.42
N ASN A 18 -10.06 -23.31 -6.99
CA ASN A 18 -8.78 -23.99 -7.14
C ASN A 18 -8.20 -24.33 -5.77
N LEU A 19 -8.53 -25.54 -5.30
CA LEU A 19 -8.09 -26.10 -4.03
C LEU A 19 -7.19 -27.28 -4.30
N ALA A 20 -6.06 -27.34 -3.61
CA ALA A 20 -5.15 -28.47 -3.66
C ALA A 20 -4.78 -28.93 -2.25
N LYS A 21 -4.56 -30.23 -2.11
CA LYS A 21 -4.01 -30.81 -0.90
C LYS A 21 -2.55 -31.17 -1.11
N ALA A 22 -1.69 -30.73 -0.20
CA ALA A 22 -0.28 -31.07 -0.18
C ALA A 22 -0.04 -32.24 0.76
N SER A 23 0.50 -33.33 0.23
CA SER A 23 0.96 -34.46 1.04
C SER A 23 2.45 -34.68 0.88
N LYS A 24 3.16 -34.82 2.01
CA LYS A 24 4.61 -34.96 2.02
C LYS A 24 5.03 -36.36 1.58
N ILE A 25 5.85 -36.46 0.54
CA ILE A 25 6.42 -37.74 0.08
C ILE A 25 7.79 -37.96 0.75
N SER A 26 8.62 -36.91 0.81
CA SER A 26 9.96 -36.96 1.39
C SER A 26 10.38 -35.59 1.94
N SER A 27 11.64 -35.43 2.35
CA SER A 27 12.17 -34.11 2.76
C SER A 27 12.22 -33.08 1.63
N THR A 28 12.19 -33.50 0.36
CA THR A 28 12.34 -32.63 -0.82
C THR A 28 11.17 -32.75 -1.81
N GLN A 29 10.18 -33.60 -1.52
CA GLN A 29 9.07 -33.87 -2.44
C GLN A 29 7.73 -33.77 -1.72
N ILE A 30 6.83 -33.05 -2.37
CA ILE A 30 5.43 -32.89 -1.96
C ILE A 30 4.58 -33.26 -3.16
N LEU A 31 3.55 -34.07 -2.94
CA LEU A 31 2.50 -34.34 -3.91
C LEU A 31 1.40 -33.30 -3.74
N LEU A 32 1.06 -32.62 -4.83
CA LEU A 32 -0.10 -31.73 -4.88
C LEU A 32 -1.25 -32.44 -5.58
N ASN A 33 -2.30 -32.74 -4.83
CA ASN A 33 -3.55 -33.30 -5.38
C ASN A 33 -4.56 -32.17 -5.53
N LEU A 34 -4.95 -31.85 -6.76
CA LEU A 34 -6.01 -30.89 -7.02
C LEU A 34 -7.36 -31.49 -6.59
N GLU A 35 -7.99 -30.91 -5.57
CA GLU A 35 -9.33 -31.33 -5.13
C GLU A 35 -10.43 -30.65 -5.94
N LYS A 36 -10.15 -29.43 -6.42
CA LYS A 36 -11.06 -28.64 -7.24
C LYS A 36 -10.27 -27.81 -8.26
N GLY A 37 -10.76 -27.74 -9.49
CA GLY A 37 -10.15 -26.97 -10.57
C GLY A 37 -9.12 -27.75 -11.39
N GLU A 38 -8.35 -27.02 -12.20
CA GLU A 38 -7.27 -27.55 -13.03
C GLU A 38 -5.97 -26.75 -12.82
N PHE A 39 -4.84 -27.29 -13.30
CA PHE A 39 -3.59 -26.55 -13.26
C PHE A 39 -3.57 -25.48 -14.38
N ASN A 40 -4.18 -24.32 -14.10
CA ASN A 40 -4.13 -23.13 -14.92
C ASN A 40 -3.05 -22.11 -14.50
N PRO A 41 -2.02 -21.82 -15.35
CA PRO A 41 -0.97 -20.84 -15.07
C PRO A 41 -1.42 -19.37 -15.04
N GLN A 42 -2.73 -19.10 -15.02
CA GLN A 42 -3.32 -17.77 -14.86
C GLN A 42 -4.09 -17.59 -13.54
N GLU A 43 -4.09 -18.58 -12.66
CA GLU A 43 -4.86 -18.54 -11.42
C GLU A 43 -3.98 -18.85 -10.21
N ALA A 44 -4.42 -18.42 -9.03
CA ALA A 44 -3.80 -18.81 -7.77
C ALA A 44 -4.42 -20.10 -7.24
N TRP A 45 -3.62 -20.96 -6.63
CA TRP A 45 -4.05 -22.18 -5.96
C TRP A 45 -3.85 -22.07 -4.47
N PHE A 46 -4.89 -22.47 -3.74
CA PHE A 46 -4.89 -22.54 -2.29
C PHE A 46 -4.57 -23.97 -1.90
N ILE A 47 -3.51 -24.11 -1.11
CA ILE A 47 -2.95 -25.41 -0.76
C ILE A 47 -3.09 -25.58 0.74
N GLU A 48 -3.69 -26.68 1.17
CA GLU A 48 -3.69 -27.10 2.57
C GLU A 48 -2.78 -28.32 2.71
N ASP A 49 -1.86 -28.31 3.67
CA ASP A 49 -1.02 -29.48 3.95
C ASP A 49 -1.67 -30.45 4.94
N ASP A 50 -1.01 -31.58 5.19
CA ASP A 50 -1.50 -32.60 6.12
C ASP A 50 -1.59 -32.11 7.59
N GLU A 51 -0.93 -31.01 7.94
CA GLU A 51 -0.98 -30.37 9.27
C GLU A 51 -2.07 -29.28 9.37
N GLY A 52 -2.80 -29.03 8.28
CA GLY A 52 -3.83 -28.00 8.19
C GLY A 52 -3.27 -26.58 7.95
N GLN A 53 -2.01 -26.46 7.54
CA GLN A 53 -1.39 -25.18 7.21
C GLN A 53 -1.78 -24.77 5.78
N GLU A 54 -2.30 -23.54 5.65
CA GLU A 54 -2.68 -22.96 4.37
C GLU A 54 -1.51 -22.23 3.69
N TYR A 55 -1.38 -22.44 2.38
CA TYR A 55 -0.43 -21.79 1.49
C TYR A 55 -1.12 -21.31 0.21
N VAL A 56 -0.48 -20.37 -0.48
CA VAL A 56 -0.91 -19.91 -1.81
C VAL A 56 0.24 -20.07 -2.79
N VAL A 57 -0.02 -20.79 -3.89
CA VAL A 57 0.88 -20.83 -5.04
C VAL A 57 0.26 -19.99 -6.14
N MET A 58 1.05 -19.13 -6.75
CA MET A 58 0.58 -18.31 -7.86
C MET A 58 1.65 -18.08 -8.92
N PRO A 59 1.23 -17.94 -10.19
CA PRO A 59 2.08 -17.51 -11.28
C PRO A 59 2.79 -16.17 -10.98
N GLN A 60 4.06 -16.07 -11.35
CA GLN A 60 4.90 -14.91 -11.05
C GLN A 60 4.35 -13.61 -11.64
N ASN A 61 3.71 -13.66 -12.81
CA ASN A 61 3.07 -12.52 -13.45
C ASN A 61 1.92 -11.95 -12.60
N ILE A 62 1.11 -12.80 -11.96
CA ILE A 62 0.02 -12.35 -11.08
C ILE A 62 0.60 -11.69 -9.83
N LEU A 63 1.63 -12.28 -9.22
CA LEU A 63 2.30 -11.67 -8.07
C LEU A 63 2.89 -10.29 -8.42
N LYS A 64 3.56 -10.18 -9.57
CA LYS A 64 4.07 -8.89 -10.08
C LYS A 64 2.95 -7.87 -10.29
N HIS A 65 1.80 -8.31 -10.81
CA HIS A 65 0.64 -7.44 -11.01
C HIS A 65 0.08 -6.91 -9.68
N ILE A 66 -0.09 -7.78 -8.68
CA ILE A 66 -0.55 -7.39 -7.34
C ILE A 66 0.42 -6.40 -6.70
N ILE A 67 1.73 -6.66 -6.76
CA ILE A 67 2.75 -5.75 -6.26
C ILE A 67 2.66 -4.39 -6.96
N GLY A 68 2.40 -4.38 -8.27
CA GLY A 68 2.16 -3.17 -9.06
C GLY A 68 0.97 -2.36 -8.54
N ILE A 69 -0.19 -3.02 -8.37
CA ILE A 69 -1.40 -2.38 -7.83
C ILE A 69 -1.14 -1.78 -6.44
N ILE A 70 -0.49 -2.55 -5.55
CA ILE A 70 -0.17 -2.08 -4.19
C ILE A 70 0.75 -0.85 -4.24
N ARG A 71 1.73 -0.85 -5.14
CA ARG A 71 2.64 0.29 -5.32
C ARG A 71 1.88 1.52 -5.79
N THR A 72 1.06 1.40 -6.83
CA THR A 72 0.24 2.51 -7.34
C THR A 72 -0.70 3.05 -6.26
N ALA A 73 -1.41 2.19 -5.54
CA ALA A 73 -2.30 2.62 -4.45
C ALA A 73 -1.53 3.32 -3.31
N HIS A 74 -0.30 2.90 -3.03
CA HIS A 74 0.57 3.57 -2.06
C HIS A 74 0.96 4.97 -2.51
N GLU A 75 1.34 5.14 -3.79
CA GLU A 75 1.71 6.43 -4.38
C GLU A 75 0.51 7.39 -4.44
N GLU A 76 -0.65 6.91 -4.88
CA GLU A 76 -1.90 7.69 -4.89
C GLU A 76 -2.28 8.18 -3.49
N LYS A 77 -2.19 7.29 -2.49
CA LYS A 77 -2.43 7.66 -1.10
C LYS A 77 -1.45 8.74 -0.63
N LEU A 78 -0.16 8.60 -0.94
CA LEU A 78 0.86 9.59 -0.58
C LEU A 78 0.55 10.96 -1.21
N TYR A 79 0.15 10.98 -2.48
CA TYR A 79 -0.25 12.20 -3.18
C TYR A 79 -1.45 12.89 -2.51
N LEU A 80 -2.46 12.11 -2.12
CA LEU A 80 -3.65 12.63 -1.42
C LEU A 80 -3.29 13.20 -0.03
N GLU A 81 -2.46 12.48 0.73
CA GLU A 81 -1.98 12.94 2.04
C GLU A 81 -1.16 14.23 1.90
N LEU A 82 -0.30 14.32 0.88
CA LEU A 82 0.49 15.51 0.59
C LEU A 82 -0.39 16.69 0.20
N SER A 83 -1.33 16.48 -0.72
CA SER A 83 -2.28 17.50 -1.18
C SER A 83 -3.08 18.08 -0.01
N ARG A 84 -3.56 17.21 0.88
CA ARG A 84 -4.25 17.59 2.10
C ARG A 84 -3.36 18.45 3.01
N ASP A 85 -2.14 18.00 3.28
CA ASP A 85 -1.24 18.69 4.21
C ASP A 85 -0.73 20.03 3.65
N ILE A 86 -0.50 20.13 2.34
CA ILE A 86 -0.19 21.42 1.67
C ILE A 86 -1.34 22.39 1.86
N SER A 87 -2.57 21.96 1.55
CA SER A 87 -3.78 22.80 1.68
C SER A 87 -3.96 23.35 3.10
N GLN A 88 -3.63 22.55 4.12
CA GLN A 88 -3.68 22.96 5.52
C GLN A 88 -2.64 24.01 5.92
N ASN A 89 -1.61 24.25 5.08
CA ASN A 89 -0.54 25.19 5.35
C ASN A 89 -0.67 26.52 4.58
N ILE A 90 -1.80 26.73 3.90
CA ILE A 90 -2.16 27.95 3.17
C ILE A 90 -1.10 28.31 2.11
N PRO A 91 -1.00 27.53 1.02
CA PRO A 91 -0.08 27.82 -0.07
C PRO A 91 -0.50 29.13 -0.77
N ILE A 92 0.47 29.88 -1.30
CA ILE A 92 0.18 31.03 -2.17
C ILE A 92 -0.31 30.50 -3.53
N ASP A 93 0.45 29.58 -4.10
CA ASP A 93 0.10 28.81 -5.28
C ASP A 93 0.23 27.33 -4.93
N PHE A 94 -0.87 26.59 -5.06
CA PHE A 94 -0.91 25.17 -4.73
C PHE A 94 -0.04 24.34 -5.67
N ASP A 95 -0.06 24.66 -6.96
CA ASP A 95 0.60 23.87 -7.98
C ASP A 95 2.12 24.02 -7.87
N ASP A 96 2.61 25.23 -7.57
CA ASP A 96 4.04 25.48 -7.30
C ASP A 96 4.53 24.68 -6.09
N VAL A 97 3.77 24.70 -4.99
CA VAL A 97 4.14 23.94 -3.78
C VAL A 97 4.11 22.44 -4.04
N MET A 98 3.11 21.98 -4.80
CA MET A 98 2.99 20.58 -5.19
C MET A 98 4.17 20.14 -6.05
N ALA A 99 4.59 20.94 -7.03
CA ALA A 99 5.74 20.63 -7.88
C ALA A 99 7.03 20.45 -7.06
N VAL A 100 7.32 21.37 -6.13
CA VAL A 100 8.48 21.27 -5.23
C VAL A 100 8.38 20.07 -4.30
N ALA A 101 7.18 19.77 -3.81
CA ALA A 101 6.96 18.61 -2.94
C ALA A 101 7.17 17.28 -3.67
N LEU A 102 6.66 17.17 -4.90
CA LEU A 102 6.84 15.99 -5.75
C LEU A 102 8.30 15.79 -6.11
N GLU A 103 9.03 16.84 -6.48
CA GLU A 103 10.48 16.75 -6.71
C GLU A 103 11.22 16.21 -5.48
N ASN A 104 10.85 16.67 -4.27
CA ASN A 104 11.43 16.16 -3.03
C ASN A 104 11.09 14.69 -2.78
N ILE A 105 9.88 14.25 -3.11
CA ILE A 105 9.47 12.84 -2.99
C ILE A 105 10.26 11.97 -3.97
N GLU A 106 10.36 12.38 -5.24
CA GLU A 106 11.08 11.65 -6.28
C GLU A 106 12.57 11.53 -5.97
N SER A 107 13.17 12.55 -5.34
CA SER A 107 14.57 12.48 -4.88
C SER A 107 14.85 11.39 -3.84
N LYS A 108 13.80 10.83 -3.23
CA LYS A 108 13.87 9.76 -2.21
C LYS A 108 13.52 8.39 -2.77
N ARG A 109 13.21 8.26 -4.06
CA ARG A 109 12.88 6.99 -4.70
C ARG A 109 14.07 6.03 -4.61
N LEU A 110 13.78 4.82 -4.17
CA LEU A 110 14.78 3.76 -4.03
C LEU A 110 15.14 3.16 -5.40
N PRO A 111 16.29 2.47 -5.53
CA PRO A 111 16.72 1.87 -6.79
C PRO A 111 15.74 0.84 -7.37
N ASP A 112 14.89 0.24 -6.54
CA ASP A 112 13.82 -0.69 -6.96
C ASP A 112 12.54 0.01 -7.46
N GLY A 113 12.59 1.34 -7.52
CA GLY A 113 11.50 2.22 -7.93
C GLY A 113 10.43 2.41 -6.87
N SER A 114 10.61 1.95 -5.63
CA SER A 114 9.66 2.18 -4.54
C SER A 114 9.94 3.49 -3.80
N LEU A 115 8.89 4.08 -3.22
CA LEU A 115 9.03 5.22 -2.32
C LEU A 115 9.13 4.74 -0.87
N PRO A 116 10.06 5.30 -0.07
CA PRO A 116 10.10 5.01 1.35
C PRO A 116 8.88 5.60 2.05
N LYS A 117 8.64 5.19 3.30
CA LYS A 117 7.58 5.77 4.13
C LYS A 117 7.86 7.26 4.37
N ILE A 118 7.06 8.13 3.75
CA ILE A 118 7.20 9.58 3.85
C ILE A 118 6.14 10.13 4.82
N ASN A 119 6.57 11.01 5.72
CA ASN A 119 5.66 11.80 6.56
C ASN A 119 5.41 13.14 5.87
N THR A 120 4.25 13.27 5.24
CA THR A 120 3.82 14.44 4.45
C THR A 120 3.78 15.72 5.28
N LYS A 121 3.34 15.66 6.54
CA LYS A 121 3.34 16.83 7.45
C LYS A 121 4.75 17.36 7.71
N SER A 122 5.69 16.46 7.97
CA SER A 122 7.09 16.83 8.18
C SER A 122 7.73 17.36 6.90
N LEU A 123 7.36 16.79 5.75
CA LEU A 123 7.79 17.27 4.44
C LEU A 123 7.31 18.70 4.19
N VAL A 124 6.01 18.98 4.32
CA VAL A 124 5.45 20.33 4.11
C VAL A 124 6.06 21.35 5.06
N LYS A 125 6.31 20.98 6.34
CA LYS A 125 7.04 21.86 7.28
C LYS A 125 8.47 22.17 6.82
N THR A 126 9.14 21.21 6.19
CA THR A 126 10.49 21.40 5.66
C THR A 126 10.47 22.32 4.43
N ILE A 127 9.53 22.09 3.52
CA ILE A 127 9.34 22.93 2.32
C ILE A 127 9.01 24.36 2.75
N LYS A 128 8.11 24.57 3.72
CA LYS A 128 7.77 25.91 4.23
C LYS A 128 8.96 26.64 4.86
N LYS A 129 9.93 25.91 5.44
CA LYS A 129 11.17 26.51 5.96
C LYS A 129 12.16 26.86 4.84
N GLN A 130 12.26 26.01 3.82
CA GLN A 130 13.19 26.19 2.70
C GLN A 130 12.69 27.26 1.72
N TYR A 131 11.39 27.30 1.48
CA TYR A 131 10.70 28.17 0.53
C TYR A 131 9.53 28.89 1.21
N PRO A 132 9.80 29.80 2.17
CA PRO A 132 8.75 30.52 2.89
C PRO A 132 7.88 31.37 1.96
N ASN A 133 8.43 31.80 0.82
CA ASN A 133 7.72 32.54 -0.23
C ASN A 133 6.61 31.75 -0.93
N LEU A 134 6.53 30.43 -0.74
CA LEU A 134 5.46 29.61 -1.31
C LEU A 134 4.21 29.54 -0.41
N PHE A 135 4.30 30.03 0.83
CA PHE A 135 3.21 29.95 1.80
C PHE A 135 2.83 31.32 2.36
N LEU A 136 1.55 31.50 2.62
CA LEU A 136 1.09 32.68 3.33
C LEU A 136 1.53 32.60 4.80
N THR A 137 2.19 33.67 5.25
CA THR A 137 2.52 33.88 6.65
C THR A 137 1.61 34.98 7.17
N LEU A 138 0.56 34.59 7.90
CA LEU A 138 -0.34 35.54 8.53
C LEU A 138 0.33 36.16 9.76
N PRO A 139 0.49 37.49 9.84
CA PRO A 139 0.96 38.13 11.05
C PRO A 139 -0.01 37.86 12.21
N GLU A 140 0.49 37.57 13.41
CA GLU A 140 -0.33 37.24 14.60
C GLU A 140 -1.45 38.26 14.89
N ARG A 141 -1.23 39.52 14.50
CA ARG A 141 -2.22 40.62 14.64
C ARG A 141 -3.52 40.40 13.85
N PHE A 142 -3.51 39.58 12.80
CA PHE A 142 -4.71 39.29 12.01
C PHE A 142 -5.54 38.15 12.60
N LEU A 143 -4.92 37.22 13.33
CA LEU A 143 -5.62 36.10 13.97
C LEU A 143 -6.39 36.53 15.24
N SER A 144 -5.93 37.57 15.92
CA SER A 144 -6.54 38.06 17.17
C SER A 144 -7.73 39.00 16.97
N LYS A 145 -7.96 39.53 15.77
CA LYS A 145 -9.07 40.47 15.47
C LYS A 145 -10.33 39.80 14.91
N GLY A 146 -10.27 38.52 14.51
CA GLY A 146 -11.41 37.78 13.95
C GLY A 146 -12.25 36.98 14.94
N MET A 147 -11.92 37.03 16.24
CA MET A 147 -12.67 36.35 17.33
C MET A 147 -13.39 37.35 18.25
N ARG A 148 -14.09 38.34 17.67
CA ARG A 148 -15.07 39.17 18.36
C ARG A 148 -16.34 39.26 17.54
#